data_AF-A0A095VPV7-F1
#
_entry.id   AF-A0A095VPV7-F1
#
_cell.length_a   1.000
_cell.length_b   1.000
_cell.length_c   1.000
_cell.angle_alpha   90.00
_cell.angle_beta   90.00
_cell.angle_gamma   90.00
#
_symmetry.space_group_name_H-M   'P 1'
#
loop_
_entity.id
_entity.type
_entity.pdbx_description
1 polymer ?
#
loop_
_entity_poly.entity_id
_entity_poly.type
_entity_poly.pdbx_seq_one_letter_code
_entity_poly.pdbx_strand_id
1 'polypeptide(L)'
;MRQVDVVEHAHRPLLRERLRASLRRKGSDALEWLAAGAAALALVAVLGLVALLTVKGLGHFWPGPLWALELRAGAGAGDTLLGHVVARREVPVAQLREAGRDPGPGSAVRERLLLRLGNRDLGAPEFRWVLASDILEQHMPPSATVLERSEWGPLFGYPLALRDGDVTQVDGDGPALRAALAKALEATAIARERLRALEQGPLAAASTALARLPANDASGVDEVLKTLAQLETERRVLRAVVDRYVLRLALANGQRVEQPLATVLRAYQPNALAFPARVGLYLQRLWDFVSGAPREGNTDGGVFPAIFGTVALVLLTAVLVTPLGVLAAVYLHEYARQGPLTRLVRIAVNNLAGVPSLVFGVFGLGFFVYVLGGELDSLFFADRLPSPTFGSPGLLWASLTLALLTLPVVVVATEEGLARIPRSVREGSLALGATRAETLWRVVLPMATPAMMTGLVLAVARAAGEVAPLMLVGVVKLAPTLPVSEHFPYLHLEQKFMNLGFHIYDIGFHSPDPDATRSLVFATAFLLVAIILVLNLAAVILRHRLRERYKSLDT
;
A
#
# COMPACT_ATOMS: atom_id res chain seq x y z
N MET A 1 -42.71 -72.89 45.18
CA MET A 1 -42.53 -73.26 43.77
C MET A 1 -43.31 -72.27 42.91
N ARG A 2 -42.64 -71.36 42.18
CA ARG A 2 -43.04 -70.74 40.90
C ARG A 2 -42.06 -69.62 40.56
N GLN A 3 -41.12 -69.93 39.66
CA GLN A 3 -40.39 -68.94 38.86
C GLN A 3 -41.32 -68.47 37.73
N VAL A 4 -41.32 -67.16 37.48
CA VAL A 4 -41.87 -66.56 36.26
C VAL A 4 -40.80 -65.61 35.74
N ASP A 5 -40.24 -65.98 34.57
CA ASP A 5 -39.33 -65.18 33.78
C ASP A 5 -40.06 -63.98 33.17
N VAL A 6 -39.45 -62.79 33.26
CA VAL A 6 -39.84 -61.64 32.43
C VAL A 6 -38.66 -61.29 31.55
N VAL A 7 -38.83 -61.61 30.27
CA VAL A 7 -37.90 -61.38 29.16
C VAL A 7 -37.94 -59.91 28.76
N GLU A 8 -36.79 -59.24 28.82
CA GLU A 8 -36.59 -57.86 28.37
C GLU A 8 -36.54 -57.82 26.82
N HIS A 9 -37.59 -57.30 26.18
CA HIS A 9 -37.67 -57.16 24.73
C HIS A 9 -36.88 -55.94 24.24
N ALA A 10 -35.73 -56.19 23.61
CA ALA A 10 -34.98 -55.18 22.85
C ALA A 10 -35.78 -54.73 21.62
N HIS A 11 -36.30 -53.49 21.65
CA HIS A 11 -36.93 -52.84 20.50
C HIS A 11 -35.92 -52.69 19.34
N ARG A 12 -36.05 -53.52 18.29
CA ARG A 12 -35.33 -53.31 17.02
C ARG A 12 -35.96 -52.12 16.28
N PRO A 13 -35.19 -51.08 15.89
CA PRO A 13 -35.74 -49.93 15.18
C PRO A 13 -36.28 -50.35 13.81
N LEU A 14 -37.45 -49.80 13.44
CA LEU A 14 -38.15 -50.09 12.19
C LEU A 14 -37.26 -49.76 10.99
N LEU A 15 -37.35 -50.55 9.91
CA LEU A 15 -36.51 -50.44 8.70
C LEU A 15 -36.46 -49.00 8.12
N ARG A 16 -37.53 -48.24 8.27
CA ARG A 16 -37.65 -46.82 7.92
C ARG A 16 -36.71 -45.90 8.71
N GLU A 17 -36.49 -46.14 10.00
CA GLU A 17 -35.58 -45.36 10.84
C GLU A 17 -34.13 -45.64 10.49
N ARG A 18 -33.79 -46.91 10.21
CA ARG A 18 -32.46 -47.29 9.71
C ARG A 18 -32.16 -46.65 8.35
N LEU A 19 -33.13 -46.64 7.43
CA LEU A 19 -32.98 -45.97 6.12
C LEU A 19 -32.86 -44.45 6.26
N ARG A 20 -33.66 -43.80 7.12
CA ARG A 20 -33.55 -42.35 7.39
C ARG A 20 -32.23 -41.98 8.07
N ALA A 21 -31.75 -42.78 9.02
CA ALA A 21 -30.46 -42.57 9.67
C ALA A 21 -29.30 -42.80 8.68
N SER A 22 -29.36 -43.83 7.84
CA SER A 22 -28.40 -44.11 6.77
C SER A 22 -28.34 -42.99 5.72
N LEU A 23 -29.50 -42.49 5.29
CA LEU A 23 -29.60 -41.37 4.33
C LEU A 23 -29.12 -40.05 4.94
N ARG A 24 -29.41 -39.79 6.22
CA ARG A 24 -28.84 -38.64 6.96
C ARG A 24 -27.33 -38.72 7.08
N ARG A 25 -26.78 -39.91 7.36
CA ARG A 25 -25.32 -40.13 7.50
C ARG A 25 -24.60 -39.99 6.16
N LYS A 26 -25.13 -40.58 5.07
CA LYS A 26 -24.59 -40.36 3.72
C LYS A 26 -24.71 -38.91 3.25
N GLY A 27 -25.77 -38.21 3.65
CA GLY A 27 -25.97 -36.79 3.36
C GLY A 27 -25.05 -35.86 4.15
N SER A 28 -24.75 -36.17 5.42
CA SER A 28 -23.77 -35.42 6.23
C SER A 28 -22.35 -35.60 5.70
N ASP A 29 -21.97 -36.84 5.36
CA ASP A 29 -20.64 -37.12 4.81
C ASP A 29 -20.44 -36.36 3.49
N ALA A 30 -21.44 -36.31 2.61
CA ALA A 30 -21.38 -35.56 1.37
C ALA A 30 -21.23 -34.04 1.59
N LEU A 31 -21.93 -33.48 2.58
CA LEU A 31 -21.80 -32.06 2.94
C LEU A 31 -20.44 -31.72 3.54
N GLU A 32 -19.87 -32.62 4.34
CA GLU A 32 -18.51 -32.48 4.88
C GLU A 32 -17.46 -32.50 3.76
N TRP A 33 -17.58 -33.43 2.81
CA TRP A 33 -16.71 -33.48 1.62
C TRP A 33 -16.88 -32.26 0.71
N LEU A 34 -18.11 -31.74 0.55
CA LEU A 34 -18.36 -30.50 -0.17
C LEU A 34 -17.74 -29.29 0.54
N ALA A 35 -17.86 -29.20 1.86
CA ALA A 35 -17.26 -28.13 2.64
C ALA A 35 -15.73 -28.18 2.59
N ALA A 36 -15.14 -29.37 2.75
CA ALA A 36 -13.70 -29.59 2.62
C ALA A 36 -13.22 -29.27 1.19
N GLY A 37 -13.95 -29.72 0.18
CA GLY A 37 -13.68 -29.42 -1.23
C GLY A 37 -13.75 -27.92 -1.55
N ALA A 38 -14.76 -27.23 -1.03
CA ALA A 38 -14.90 -25.78 -1.17
C ALA A 38 -13.76 -25.02 -0.49
N ALA A 39 -13.36 -25.44 0.73
CA ALA A 39 -12.23 -24.86 1.45
C ALA A 39 -10.91 -25.09 0.70
N ALA A 40 -10.69 -26.29 0.16
CA ALA A 40 -9.52 -26.61 -0.66
C ALA A 40 -9.50 -25.77 -1.94
N LEU A 41 -10.62 -25.63 -2.63
CA LEU A 41 -10.74 -24.78 -3.82
C LEU A 41 -10.45 -23.31 -3.50
N ALA A 42 -10.98 -22.80 -2.38
CA ALA A 42 -10.71 -21.44 -1.93
C ALA A 42 -9.23 -21.23 -1.62
N LEU A 43 -8.56 -22.20 -0.98
CA LEU A 43 -7.13 -22.15 -0.71
C LEU A 43 -6.32 -22.15 -2.01
N VAL A 44 -6.66 -23.02 -2.96
CA VAL A 44 -6.01 -23.05 -4.29
C VAL A 44 -6.21 -21.73 -5.02
N ALA A 45 -7.41 -21.15 -4.98
CA ALA A 45 -7.69 -19.85 -5.59
C ALA A 45 -6.86 -18.73 -4.95
N VAL A 46 -6.75 -18.70 -3.62
CA VAL A 46 -5.92 -17.72 -2.90
C VAL A 46 -4.44 -17.89 -3.25
N LEU A 47 -3.91 -19.11 -3.21
CA LEU A 47 -2.52 -19.39 -3.57
C LEU A 47 -2.24 -19.06 -5.04
N GLY A 48 -3.17 -19.39 -5.94
CA GLY A 48 -3.11 -19.05 -7.36
C GLY A 48 -3.12 -17.54 -7.59
N LEU A 49 -3.95 -16.80 -6.86
CA LEU A 49 -3.95 -15.34 -6.90
C LEU A 49 -2.63 -14.77 -6.40
N VAL A 50 -2.12 -15.22 -5.25
CA VAL A 50 -0.82 -14.77 -4.72
C VAL A 50 0.31 -15.08 -5.70
N ALA A 51 0.32 -16.26 -6.32
CA ALA A 51 1.31 -16.62 -7.33
C ALA A 51 1.21 -15.70 -8.56
N LEU A 52 -0.02 -15.40 -9.03
CA LEU A 52 -0.25 -14.46 -10.13
C LEU A 52 0.26 -13.06 -9.79
N LEU A 53 -0.08 -12.54 -8.60
CA LEU A 53 0.39 -11.24 -8.11
C LEU A 53 1.92 -11.21 -8.02
N THR A 54 2.52 -12.29 -7.54
CA THR A 54 3.98 -12.41 -7.42
C THR A 54 4.64 -12.37 -8.80
N VAL A 55 4.22 -13.22 -9.74
CA VAL A 55 4.84 -13.32 -11.07
C VAL A 55 4.63 -12.03 -11.87
N LYS A 56 3.42 -11.47 -11.89
CA LYS A 56 3.10 -10.27 -12.66
C LYS A 56 3.62 -8.99 -11.99
N GLY A 57 3.60 -8.94 -10.66
CA GLY A 57 4.06 -7.79 -9.88
C GLY A 57 5.58 -7.71 -9.81
N LEU A 58 6.26 -8.79 -9.44
CA LEU A 58 7.73 -8.80 -9.38
C LEU A 58 8.36 -8.65 -10.76
N GLY A 59 7.69 -9.05 -11.83
CA GLY A 59 8.14 -8.81 -13.20
C GLY A 59 8.26 -7.33 -13.58
N HIS A 60 7.56 -6.43 -12.89
CA HIS A 60 7.59 -4.98 -13.15
C HIS A 60 9.01 -4.37 -12.99
N PHE A 61 9.78 -4.87 -12.02
CA PHE A 61 11.10 -4.32 -11.69
C PHE A 61 12.22 -4.86 -12.57
N TRP A 62 11.93 -5.85 -13.41
CA TRP A 62 12.93 -6.42 -14.30
C TRP A 62 13.32 -5.40 -15.39
N PRO A 63 14.62 -5.08 -15.55
CA PRO A 63 15.06 -4.17 -16.60
C PRO A 63 14.97 -4.86 -17.95
N GLY A 64 13.82 -4.70 -18.61
CA GLY A 64 13.57 -5.23 -19.95
C GLY A 64 14.47 -4.58 -21.00
N PRO A 65 14.68 -5.26 -22.15
CA PRO A 65 15.47 -4.71 -23.24
C PRO A 65 14.81 -3.46 -23.83
N LEU A 66 15.63 -2.59 -24.41
CA LEU A 66 15.19 -1.42 -25.16
C LEU A 66 15.26 -1.75 -26.65
N TRP A 67 14.12 -1.68 -27.32
CA TRP A 67 13.99 -2.06 -28.73
C TRP A 67 14.08 -0.82 -29.61
N ALA A 68 14.96 -0.88 -30.61
CA ALA A 68 14.93 0.04 -31.74
C ALA A 68 14.08 -0.59 -32.85
N LEU A 69 13.09 0.16 -33.33
CA LEU A 69 12.10 -0.32 -34.30
C LEU A 69 12.03 0.65 -35.46
N GLU A 70 12.22 0.15 -36.67
CA GLU A 70 11.97 0.90 -37.90
C GLU A 70 10.57 0.59 -38.40
N LEU A 71 9.76 1.63 -38.59
CA LEU A 71 8.38 1.48 -39.02
C LEU A 71 8.22 1.76 -40.51
N ARG A 72 7.22 1.13 -41.12
CA ARG A 72 6.82 1.46 -42.49
C ARG A 72 6.36 2.92 -42.58
N ALA A 73 6.86 3.62 -43.61
CA ALA A 73 6.48 4.99 -43.91
C ALA A 73 4.94 5.15 -43.97
N GLY A 74 4.40 6.15 -43.26
CA GLY A 74 2.95 6.40 -43.15
C GLY A 74 2.25 5.74 -41.95
N ALA A 75 2.90 4.85 -41.19
CA ALA A 75 2.31 4.25 -39.99
C ALA A 75 2.21 5.20 -38.78
N GLY A 76 2.85 6.38 -38.85
CA GLY A 76 2.79 7.50 -37.89
C GLY A 76 4.18 7.91 -37.38
N ALA A 77 4.42 9.23 -37.29
CA ALA A 77 5.61 9.97 -36.83
C ALA A 77 6.93 9.22 -36.53
N GLY A 78 7.95 9.51 -37.37
CA GLY A 78 9.40 9.36 -37.14
C GLY A 78 9.95 7.96 -37.36
N ASP A 79 10.71 7.74 -38.45
CA ASP A 79 11.12 6.44 -39.01
C ASP A 79 11.97 5.51 -38.11
N THR A 80 12.20 5.86 -36.85
CA THR A 80 12.80 4.97 -35.85
C THR A 80 12.25 5.27 -34.46
N LEU A 81 11.72 4.24 -33.79
CA LEU A 81 11.27 4.30 -32.40
C LEU A 81 12.26 3.59 -31.49
N LEU A 82 12.42 4.10 -30.28
CA LEU A 82 13.19 3.47 -29.22
C LEU A 82 12.31 3.35 -27.97
N GLY A 83 12.11 2.14 -27.45
CA GLY A 83 11.23 1.95 -26.29
C GLY A 83 11.16 0.53 -25.75
N HIS A 84 10.42 0.38 -24.65
CA HIS A 84 10.15 -0.93 -24.03
C HIS A 84 8.81 -1.48 -24.50
N VAL A 85 8.75 -2.79 -24.76
CA VAL A 85 7.47 -3.48 -24.98
C VAL A 85 6.82 -3.75 -23.64
N VAL A 86 5.69 -3.11 -23.35
CA VAL A 86 4.98 -3.20 -22.06
C VAL A 86 3.84 -4.21 -22.12
N ALA A 87 3.13 -4.26 -23.25
CA ALA A 87 2.02 -5.19 -23.45
C ALA A 87 1.97 -5.69 -24.90
N ARG A 88 1.35 -6.86 -25.07
CA ARG A 88 1.05 -7.49 -26.35
C ARG A 88 -0.43 -7.82 -26.38
N ARG A 89 -1.12 -7.49 -27.48
CA ARG A 89 -2.54 -7.80 -27.68
C ARG A 89 -2.77 -8.30 -29.08
N GLU A 90 -3.71 -9.24 -29.22
CA GLU A 90 -4.23 -9.65 -30.51
C GLU A 90 -5.43 -8.80 -30.87
N VAL A 91 -5.49 -8.34 -32.11
CA VAL A 91 -6.60 -7.55 -32.66
C VAL A 91 -7.15 -8.25 -33.89
N PRO A 92 -8.48 -8.47 -33.98
CA PRO A 92 -9.10 -9.02 -35.17
C PRO A 92 -8.86 -8.16 -36.41
N VAL A 93 -8.56 -8.80 -37.54
CA VAL A 93 -8.34 -8.13 -38.83
C VAL A 93 -9.55 -7.30 -39.27
N ALA A 94 -10.77 -7.75 -38.95
CA ALA A 94 -11.99 -7.01 -39.24
C ALA A 94 -11.98 -5.61 -38.61
N GLN A 95 -11.59 -5.51 -37.33
CA GLN A 95 -11.51 -4.23 -36.61
C GLN A 95 -10.45 -3.29 -37.21
N LEU A 96 -9.34 -3.82 -37.71
CA LEU A 96 -8.30 -3.02 -38.36
C LEU A 96 -8.78 -2.46 -39.70
N ARG A 97 -9.49 -3.27 -40.49
CA ARG A 97 -10.08 -2.84 -41.77
C ARG A 97 -11.16 -1.77 -41.56
N GLU A 98 -12.01 -1.94 -40.55
CA GLU A 98 -13.01 -0.92 -40.16
C GLU A 98 -12.35 0.41 -39.75
N ALA A 99 -11.19 0.35 -39.10
CA ALA A 99 -10.39 1.53 -38.76
C ALA A 99 -9.58 2.10 -39.94
N GLY A 100 -9.78 1.60 -41.16
CA GLY A 100 -9.07 2.05 -42.37
C GLY A 100 -7.58 1.72 -42.41
N ARG A 101 -7.12 0.76 -41.60
CA ARG A 101 -5.72 0.30 -41.58
C ARG A 101 -5.59 -0.97 -42.41
N ASP A 102 -4.60 -1.03 -43.30
CA ASP A 102 -4.25 -2.25 -44.02
C ASP A 102 -3.51 -3.21 -43.06
N PRO A 103 -4.10 -4.36 -42.69
CA PRO A 103 -3.45 -5.31 -41.81
C PRO A 103 -2.39 -6.16 -42.54
N GLY A 104 -2.23 -6.02 -43.86
CA GLY A 104 -1.37 -6.86 -44.68
C GLY A 104 -1.86 -8.32 -44.78
N PRO A 105 -1.17 -9.17 -45.54
CA PRO A 105 -1.51 -10.59 -45.70
C PRO A 105 -1.25 -11.40 -44.41
N GLY A 106 -2.07 -12.41 -44.10
CA GLY A 106 -1.86 -13.31 -42.96
C GLY A 106 -3.14 -13.71 -42.19
N SER A 107 -2.96 -14.14 -40.93
CA SER A 107 -3.97 -14.67 -39.98
C SER A 107 -5.24 -13.81 -39.81
N ALA A 108 -6.31 -14.35 -39.21
CA ALA A 108 -7.52 -13.58 -38.87
C ALA A 108 -7.30 -12.54 -37.74
N VAL A 109 -6.17 -12.64 -37.03
CA VAL A 109 -5.75 -11.72 -35.98
C VAL A 109 -4.37 -11.12 -36.29
N ARG A 110 -4.09 -9.94 -35.73
CA ARG A 110 -2.80 -9.26 -35.79
C ARG A 110 -2.32 -8.92 -34.39
N GLU A 111 -1.02 -9.08 -34.15
CA GLU A 111 -0.41 -8.65 -32.89
C GLU A 111 -0.17 -7.14 -32.91
N ARG A 112 -0.54 -6.47 -31.83
CA ARG A 112 -0.16 -5.10 -31.50
C ARG A 112 0.73 -5.09 -30.27
N LEU A 113 1.80 -4.32 -30.35
CA LEU A 113 2.75 -4.08 -29.28
C LEU A 113 2.45 -2.70 -28.68
N LEU A 114 2.29 -2.64 -27.35
CA LEU A 114 2.29 -1.38 -26.61
C LEU A 114 3.73 -1.04 -26.25
N LEU A 115 4.24 0.02 -26.84
CA LEU A 115 5.56 0.54 -26.55
C LEU A 115 5.44 1.66 -25.53
N ARG A 116 6.24 1.60 -24.45
CA ARG A 116 6.57 2.78 -23.66
C ARG A 116 7.69 3.49 -24.39
N LEU A 117 7.38 4.65 -24.93
CA LEU A 117 8.31 5.61 -25.52
C LEU A 117 8.66 6.62 -24.43
N GLY A 118 9.93 6.99 -24.32
CA GLY A 118 10.37 7.99 -23.35
C GLY A 118 10.07 9.41 -23.83
N ASN A 119 10.75 10.39 -23.24
CA ASN A 119 10.92 11.73 -23.81
C ASN A 119 9.62 12.56 -23.83
N ARG A 120 8.80 12.47 -22.77
CA ARG A 120 7.48 13.10 -22.68
C ARG A 120 7.53 14.63 -22.86
N ASP A 121 8.61 15.25 -22.42
CA ASP A 121 8.94 16.69 -22.56
C ASP A 121 9.24 17.12 -24.00
N LEU A 122 9.53 16.17 -24.90
CA LEU A 122 9.88 16.44 -26.31
C LEU A 122 8.70 16.20 -27.26
N GLY A 123 7.48 16.14 -26.73
CA GLY A 123 6.25 15.97 -27.51
C GLY A 123 5.98 14.54 -27.97
N ALA A 124 6.80 13.57 -27.55
CA ALA A 124 6.55 12.15 -27.82
C ALA A 124 5.44 11.62 -26.89
N PRO A 125 4.44 10.88 -27.40
CA PRO A 125 3.49 10.18 -26.55
C PRO A 125 4.24 9.13 -25.74
N GLU A 126 3.99 9.04 -24.43
CA GLU A 126 4.68 8.07 -23.57
C GLU A 126 4.32 6.62 -23.93
N PHE A 127 3.12 6.39 -24.44
CA PHE A 127 2.68 5.07 -24.87
C PHE A 127 2.18 5.12 -26.29
N ARG A 128 2.59 4.13 -27.10
CA ARG A 128 2.16 3.99 -28.48
C ARG A 128 1.92 2.53 -28.83
N TRP A 129 0.73 2.26 -29.34
CA TRP A 129 0.44 0.98 -29.97
C TRP A 129 1.00 0.93 -31.39
N VAL A 130 1.76 -0.12 -31.69
CA VAL A 130 2.32 -0.40 -33.01
C VAL A 130 1.86 -1.78 -33.46
N LEU A 131 1.43 -1.93 -34.71
CA LEU A 131 1.14 -3.24 -35.29
C LEU A 131 2.45 -3.95 -35.60
N ALA A 132 2.55 -5.23 -35.23
CA ALA A 132 3.73 -6.03 -35.54
C ALA A 132 4.02 -6.09 -37.05
N SER A 133 2.98 -5.98 -37.90
CA SER A 133 3.08 -5.94 -39.37
C SER A 133 3.67 -4.65 -39.94
N ASP A 134 3.71 -3.58 -39.15
CA ASP A 134 4.25 -2.28 -39.56
C ASP A 134 5.75 -2.14 -39.25
N ILE A 135 6.33 -3.10 -38.52
CA ILE A 135 7.74 -3.13 -38.13
C ILE A 135 8.55 -3.74 -39.28
N LEU A 136 9.44 -2.94 -39.86
CA LEU A 136 10.35 -3.36 -40.93
C LEU A 136 11.60 -4.03 -40.35
N GLU A 137 12.20 -3.39 -39.35
CA GLU A 137 13.38 -3.90 -38.65
C GLU A 137 13.19 -3.74 -37.14
N GLN A 138 13.70 -4.71 -36.38
CA GLN A 138 13.79 -4.64 -34.93
C GLN A 138 15.15 -5.15 -34.44
N HIS A 139 15.82 -4.37 -33.60
CA HIS A 139 17.07 -4.81 -32.97
C HIS A 139 17.22 -4.20 -31.56
N MET A 140 18.22 -4.69 -30.81
CA MET A 140 18.51 -4.28 -29.43
C MET A 140 19.89 -3.61 -29.38
N PRO A 141 19.99 -2.28 -29.61
CA PRO A 141 21.28 -1.62 -29.67
C PRO A 141 21.99 -1.64 -28.31
N PRO A 142 23.26 -2.04 -28.21
CA PRO A 142 23.97 -2.10 -26.92
C PRO A 142 24.18 -0.73 -26.25
N SER A 143 24.34 0.34 -27.04
CA SER A 143 24.56 1.71 -26.55
C SER A 143 23.28 2.42 -26.10
N ALA A 144 22.11 1.83 -26.39
CA ALA A 144 20.83 2.42 -26.04
C ALA A 144 20.69 2.53 -24.51
N THR A 145 20.45 3.75 -24.04
CA THR A 145 20.52 4.12 -22.63
C THR A 145 19.17 4.61 -22.14
N VAL A 146 18.78 4.12 -20.96
CA VAL A 146 17.61 4.58 -20.21
C VAL A 146 18.07 5.55 -19.13
N LEU A 147 17.53 6.77 -19.15
CA LEU A 147 17.64 7.71 -18.06
C LEU A 147 16.33 7.75 -17.28
N GLU A 148 16.33 7.26 -16.05
CA GLU A 148 15.21 7.44 -15.12
C GLU A 148 15.29 8.85 -14.56
N ARG A 149 14.26 9.68 -14.78
CA ARG A 149 14.22 11.08 -14.35
C ARG A 149 13.22 11.28 -13.22
N SER A 150 13.41 12.35 -12.44
CA SER A 150 12.47 12.78 -11.40
C SER A 150 11.17 13.34 -11.98
N GLU A 151 11.24 13.88 -13.19
CA GLU A 151 10.15 14.57 -13.90
C GLU A 151 10.13 14.14 -15.38
N TRP A 152 8.95 14.22 -16.00
CA TRP A 152 8.71 13.94 -17.42
C TRP A 152 8.98 12.50 -17.84
N GLY A 153 8.91 11.55 -16.90
CA GLY A 153 9.15 10.13 -17.15
C GLY A 153 10.57 9.80 -17.65
N PRO A 154 10.80 8.57 -18.12
CA PRO A 154 12.12 8.16 -18.58
C PRO A 154 12.50 8.84 -19.91
N LEU A 155 13.80 9.09 -20.10
CA LEU A 155 14.38 9.51 -21.38
C LEU A 155 15.14 8.34 -21.99
N PHE A 156 14.89 8.06 -23.27
CA PHE A 156 15.59 7.03 -24.04
C PHE A 156 16.41 7.66 -25.16
N GLY A 157 17.68 7.26 -25.25
CA GLY A 157 18.57 7.74 -26.30
C GLY A 157 19.96 7.10 -26.25
N TYR A 158 20.85 7.61 -27.09
CA TYR A 158 22.23 7.20 -27.24
C TYR A 158 23.13 8.30 -26.67
N PRO A 159 23.90 8.02 -25.61
CA PRO A 159 24.73 9.04 -24.97
C PRO A 159 25.88 9.43 -25.89
N LEU A 160 26.16 10.73 -26.01
CA LEU A 160 27.18 11.28 -26.90
C LEU A 160 28.36 11.89 -26.14
N ALA A 161 28.08 12.66 -25.08
CA ALA A 161 29.10 13.36 -24.31
C ALA A 161 28.59 13.77 -22.93
N LEU A 162 29.48 13.80 -21.93
CA LEU A 162 29.21 14.38 -20.62
C LEU A 162 29.94 15.73 -20.51
N ARG A 163 29.19 16.78 -20.16
CA ARG A 163 29.71 18.12 -19.91
C ARG A 163 29.74 18.41 -18.41
N ASP A 164 30.80 19.08 -18.00
CA ASP A 164 31.00 19.66 -16.68
C ASP A 164 31.03 21.19 -16.84
N GLY A 165 29.90 21.85 -16.55
CA GLY A 165 29.67 23.23 -16.96
C GLY A 165 29.81 23.40 -18.48
N ASP A 166 30.66 24.32 -18.90
CA ASP A 166 30.89 24.58 -20.32
C ASP A 166 31.88 23.60 -20.98
N VAL A 167 32.62 22.81 -20.21
CA VAL A 167 33.70 21.95 -20.69
C VAL A 167 33.19 20.54 -20.97
N THR A 168 33.50 20.00 -22.14
CA THR A 168 33.26 18.59 -22.46
C THR A 168 34.28 17.73 -21.71
N GLN A 169 33.80 16.89 -20.79
CA GLN A 169 34.67 16.05 -19.95
C GLN A 169 35.03 14.73 -20.64
N VAL A 170 34.05 14.08 -21.28
CA VAL A 170 34.22 12.81 -21.99
C VAL A 170 33.30 12.78 -23.21
N ASP A 171 33.84 12.43 -24.37
CA ASP A 171 33.11 12.19 -25.62
C ASP A 171 32.98 10.69 -25.92
N GLY A 172 31.92 10.33 -26.66
CA GLY A 172 31.61 8.97 -27.12
C GLY A 172 30.71 8.18 -26.17
N ASP A 173 30.28 6.98 -26.57
CA ASP A 173 29.31 6.13 -25.84
C ASP A 173 29.96 4.95 -25.08
N GLY A 174 31.29 4.98 -24.96
CA GLY A 174 32.10 3.88 -24.45
C GLY A 174 32.16 3.72 -22.92
N PRO A 175 32.96 2.77 -22.42
CA PRO A 175 33.13 2.51 -20.98
C PRO A 175 33.58 3.74 -20.17
N ALA A 176 34.41 4.61 -20.75
CA ALA A 176 34.87 5.83 -20.11
C ALA A 176 33.71 6.80 -19.81
N LEU A 177 32.80 7.01 -20.77
CA LEU A 177 31.62 7.84 -20.54
C LEU A 177 30.73 7.23 -19.45
N ARG A 178 30.54 5.91 -19.46
CA ARG A 178 29.72 5.23 -18.44
C ARG A 178 30.27 5.40 -17.03
N ALA A 179 31.59 5.28 -16.87
CA ALA A 179 32.24 5.50 -15.57
C ALA A 179 32.13 6.97 -15.12
N ALA A 180 32.36 7.92 -16.04
CA ALA A 180 32.24 9.34 -15.75
C ALA A 180 30.79 9.73 -15.39
N LEU A 181 29.81 9.22 -16.16
CA LEU A 181 28.38 9.43 -15.91
C LEU A 181 27.94 8.85 -14.57
N ALA A 182 28.39 7.64 -14.22
CA ALA A 182 28.08 7.03 -12.93
C ALA A 182 28.60 7.90 -11.76
N LYS A 183 29.85 8.37 -11.85
CA LYS A 183 30.45 9.26 -10.84
C LYS A 183 29.73 10.61 -10.75
N ALA A 184 29.37 11.19 -11.89
CA ALA A 184 28.65 12.46 -11.95
C ALA A 184 27.24 12.31 -11.33
N LEU A 185 26.51 11.25 -11.67
CA LEU A 185 25.20 10.94 -11.10
C LEU A 185 25.27 10.73 -9.59
N GLU A 186 26.27 10.01 -9.09
CA GLU A 186 26.46 9.79 -7.66
C GLU A 186 26.71 11.12 -6.92
N ALA A 187 27.63 11.95 -7.44
CA ALA A 187 27.91 13.27 -6.87
C ALA A 187 26.66 14.18 -6.86
N THR A 188 25.92 14.20 -7.97
CA THR A 188 24.66 14.97 -8.08
C THR A 188 23.59 14.41 -7.14
N ALA A 189 23.48 13.09 -6.98
CA ALA A 189 22.51 12.46 -6.09
C ALA A 189 22.77 12.82 -4.62
N ILE A 190 24.03 12.71 -4.16
CA ILE A 190 24.43 13.10 -2.80
C ILE A 190 24.15 14.59 -2.55
N ALA A 191 24.50 15.46 -3.49
CA ALA A 191 24.25 16.90 -3.36
C ALA A 191 22.74 17.21 -3.32
N ARG A 192 21.94 16.51 -4.14
CA ARG A 192 20.48 16.67 -4.17
C ARG A 192 19.81 16.21 -2.89
N GLU A 193 20.25 15.10 -2.31
CA GLU A 193 19.73 14.60 -1.03
C GLU A 193 20.03 15.58 0.11
N ARG A 194 21.28 16.06 0.19
CA ARG A 194 21.66 17.09 1.18
C ARG A 194 20.89 18.38 0.98
N LEU A 195 20.70 18.82 -0.27
CA LEU A 195 19.92 20.01 -0.58
C LEU A 195 18.48 19.87 -0.10
N ARG A 196 17.83 18.72 -0.37
CA ARG A 196 16.47 18.45 0.12
C ARG A 196 16.40 18.42 1.65
N ALA A 197 17.35 17.77 2.31
CA ALA A 197 17.40 17.70 3.78
C ALA A 197 17.57 19.10 4.40
N LEU A 198 18.44 19.93 3.82
CA LEU A 198 18.67 21.32 4.21
C LEU A 198 17.39 22.17 4.05
N GLU A 199 16.71 22.03 2.92
CA GLU A 199 15.49 22.77 2.60
C GLU A 199 14.30 22.35 3.49
N GLN A 200 14.13 21.06 3.76
CA GLN A 200 13.01 20.52 4.54
C GLN A 200 13.23 20.60 6.06
N GLY A 201 14.48 20.60 6.52
CA GLY A 201 14.82 20.63 7.94
C GLY A 201 15.22 22.03 8.41
N PRO A 202 16.53 22.34 8.47
CA PRO A 202 17.04 23.53 9.14
C PRO A 202 16.55 24.84 8.49
N LEU A 203 16.41 24.89 7.16
CA LEU A 203 15.96 26.12 6.49
C LEU A 203 14.48 26.39 6.78
N ALA A 204 13.63 25.37 6.71
CA ALA A 204 12.21 25.48 7.06
C ALA A 204 12.03 25.83 8.55
N ALA A 205 12.82 25.21 9.43
CA ALA A 205 12.81 25.49 10.87
C ALA A 205 13.23 26.93 11.19
N ALA A 206 14.33 27.42 10.60
CA ALA A 206 14.80 28.78 10.77
C ALA A 206 13.80 29.81 10.23
N SER A 207 13.19 29.55 9.07
CA SER A 207 12.13 30.40 8.52
C SER A 207 10.90 30.45 9.44
N THR A 208 10.49 29.30 10.00
CA THR A 208 9.37 29.22 10.95
C THR A 208 9.70 29.91 12.27
N ALA A 209 10.92 29.78 12.77
CA ALA A 209 11.38 30.45 13.98
C ALA A 209 11.33 31.97 13.80
N LEU A 210 11.82 32.49 12.66
CA LEU A 210 11.75 33.91 12.34
C LEU A 210 10.31 34.44 12.35
N ALA A 211 9.38 33.68 11.79
CA ALA A 211 7.96 34.05 11.74
C ALA A 211 7.26 34.06 13.11
N ARG A 212 7.79 33.33 14.10
CA ARG A 212 7.24 33.27 15.47
C ARG A 212 7.85 34.28 16.42
N LEU A 213 8.97 34.90 16.06
CA LEU A 213 9.63 35.86 16.94
C LEU A 213 8.80 37.16 17.05
N PRO A 214 8.68 37.73 18.27
CA PRO A 214 8.03 39.02 18.44
C PRO A 214 8.87 40.11 17.76
N ALA A 215 8.20 41.08 17.12
CA ALA A 215 8.86 42.19 16.40
C ALA A 215 9.82 43.03 17.26
N ASN A 216 9.74 42.88 18.59
CA ASN A 216 10.49 43.65 19.58
C ASN A 216 11.80 42.94 20.00
N ASP A 217 12.00 41.68 19.60
CA ASP A 217 13.19 40.89 19.92
C ASP A 217 14.26 41.03 18.82
N ALA A 218 14.91 42.19 18.79
CA ALA A 218 15.94 42.50 17.80
C ALA A 218 17.13 41.52 17.85
N SER A 219 17.48 41.03 19.05
CA SER A 219 18.56 40.05 19.25
C SER A 219 18.23 38.69 18.65
N GLY A 220 17.05 38.14 18.94
CA GLY A 220 16.61 36.85 18.39
C GLY A 220 16.46 36.91 16.87
N VAL A 221 15.98 38.04 16.34
CA VAL A 221 15.88 38.26 14.90
C VAL A 221 17.26 38.26 14.24
N ASP A 222 18.25 38.97 14.79
CA ASP A 222 19.61 39.01 14.22
C ASP A 222 20.29 37.62 14.23
N GLU A 223 20.09 36.84 15.29
CA GLU A 223 20.63 35.48 15.41
C GLU A 223 20.03 34.53 14.36
N VAL A 224 18.71 34.56 14.17
CA VAL A 224 18.04 33.74 13.16
C VAL A 224 18.43 34.19 11.74
N LEU A 225 18.57 35.49 11.48
CA LEU A 225 19.02 36.01 10.18
C LEU A 225 20.45 35.56 9.84
N LYS A 226 21.37 35.55 10.82
CA LYS A 226 22.72 35.01 10.63
C LYS A 226 22.69 33.52 10.28
N THR A 227 21.86 32.75 10.98
CA THR A 227 21.66 31.31 10.72
C THR A 227 21.12 31.10 9.31
N LEU A 228 20.10 31.85 8.90
CA LEU A 228 19.54 31.80 7.55
C LEU A 228 20.59 32.13 6.48
N ALA A 229 21.41 33.16 6.68
CA ALA A 229 22.48 33.51 5.73
C ALA A 229 23.51 32.39 5.55
N GLN A 230 23.86 31.67 6.62
CA GLN A 230 24.74 30.50 6.55
C GLN A 230 24.08 29.35 5.77
N LEU A 231 22.84 29.00 6.12
CA LEU A 231 22.08 27.93 5.44
C LEU A 231 21.86 28.25 3.95
N GLU A 232 21.59 29.52 3.60
CA GLU A 232 21.47 29.93 2.21
C GLU A 232 22.78 29.80 1.43
N THR A 233 23.92 30.06 2.07
CA THR A 233 25.24 29.89 1.45
C THR A 233 25.50 28.42 1.16
N GLU A 234 25.22 27.53 2.12
CA GLU A 234 25.30 26.09 1.94
C GLU A 234 24.36 25.61 0.82
N ARG A 235 23.12 26.10 0.80
CA ARG A 235 22.14 25.83 -0.26
C ARG A 235 22.68 26.19 -1.63
N ARG A 236 23.30 27.37 -1.79
CA ARG A 236 23.89 27.82 -3.07
C ARG A 236 25.02 26.90 -3.54
N VAL A 237 25.91 26.48 -2.63
CA VAL A 237 27.01 25.55 -2.94
C VAL A 237 26.46 24.20 -3.40
N LEU A 238 25.50 23.63 -2.67
CA LEU A 238 24.87 22.36 -3.04
C LEU A 238 24.14 22.47 -4.38
N ARG A 239 23.42 23.58 -4.61
CA ARG A 239 22.72 23.83 -5.87
C ARG A 239 23.67 23.89 -7.06
N ALA A 240 24.82 24.56 -6.91
CA ALA A 240 25.84 24.62 -7.95
C ALA A 240 26.39 23.21 -8.31
N VAL A 241 26.53 22.31 -7.33
CA VAL A 241 26.93 20.91 -7.59
C VAL A 241 25.81 20.13 -8.31
N VAL A 242 24.55 20.37 -7.94
CA VAL A 242 23.40 19.70 -8.57
C VAL A 242 23.27 20.09 -10.04
N ASP A 243 23.48 21.36 -10.37
CA ASP A 243 23.30 21.90 -11.73
C ASP A 243 24.56 21.77 -12.61
N ARG A 244 25.65 21.20 -12.09
CA ARG A 244 26.99 21.14 -12.72
C ARG A 244 27.06 20.33 -14.01
N TYR A 245 26.39 19.18 -14.05
CA TYR A 245 26.61 18.18 -15.11
C TYR A 245 25.44 18.10 -16.09
N VAL A 246 25.77 18.02 -17.38
CA VAL A 246 24.81 17.88 -18.47
C VAL A 246 25.23 16.74 -19.40
N LEU A 247 24.31 15.83 -19.69
CA LEU A 247 24.53 14.71 -20.61
C LEU A 247 23.93 15.03 -21.98
N ARG A 248 24.74 14.99 -23.03
CA ARG A 248 24.28 15.11 -24.42
C ARG A 248 23.93 13.74 -24.97
N LEU A 249 22.76 13.63 -25.60
CA LEU A 249 22.25 12.38 -26.16
C LEU A 249 21.73 12.60 -27.58
N ALA A 250 21.79 11.56 -28.41
CA ALA A 250 20.99 11.45 -29.64
C ALA A 250 19.73 10.62 -29.36
N LEU A 251 18.57 11.12 -29.76
CA LEU A 251 17.33 10.36 -29.74
C LEU A 251 17.25 9.39 -30.93
N ALA A 252 16.23 8.55 -30.95
CA ALA A 252 15.96 7.61 -32.05
C ALA A 252 15.81 8.31 -33.42
N ASN A 253 15.26 9.52 -33.44
CA ASN A 253 15.09 10.34 -34.64
C ASN A 253 16.35 11.15 -35.02
N GLY A 254 17.49 10.93 -34.36
CA GLY A 254 18.74 11.66 -34.57
C GLY A 254 18.81 13.05 -33.93
N GLN A 255 17.72 13.54 -33.33
CA GLN A 255 17.71 14.82 -32.61
C GLN A 255 18.68 14.77 -31.43
N ARG A 256 19.49 15.82 -31.28
CA ARG A 256 20.41 15.96 -30.15
C ARG A 256 19.74 16.70 -29.01
N VAL A 257 19.83 16.16 -27.82
CA VAL A 257 19.21 16.69 -26.60
C VAL A 257 20.27 16.82 -25.51
N GLU A 258 20.18 17.92 -24.75
CA GLU A 258 20.98 18.12 -23.55
C GLU A 258 20.10 17.85 -22.33
N GLN A 259 20.49 16.86 -21.52
CA GLN A 259 19.76 16.44 -20.33
C GLN A 259 20.58 16.82 -19.08
N PRO A 260 20.13 17.81 -18.28
CA PRO A 260 20.74 18.09 -16.98
C PRO A 260 20.67 16.87 -16.08
N LEU A 261 21.79 16.54 -15.41
CA LEU A 261 21.81 15.42 -14.46
C LEU A 261 21.05 15.76 -13.17
N ALA A 262 20.73 17.04 -12.93
CA ALA A 262 19.92 17.52 -11.81
C ALA A 262 18.58 16.77 -11.67
N THR A 263 17.96 16.34 -12.78
CA THR A 263 16.70 15.58 -12.77
C THR A 263 16.89 14.09 -13.01
N VAL A 264 18.10 13.62 -13.37
CA VAL A 264 18.37 12.20 -13.59
C VAL A 264 18.59 11.50 -12.25
N LEU A 265 17.93 10.38 -12.05
CA LEU A 265 18.05 9.52 -10.86
C LEU A 265 18.99 8.35 -11.13
N ARG A 266 18.90 7.78 -12.33
CA ARG A 266 19.69 6.62 -12.74
C ARG A 266 19.88 6.62 -14.24
N ALA A 267 21.03 6.14 -14.70
CA ALA A 267 21.30 5.84 -16.11
C ALA A 267 21.79 4.40 -16.25
N TYR A 268 21.26 3.65 -17.22
CA TYR A 268 21.72 2.29 -17.52
C TYR A 268 21.46 1.89 -18.97
N GLN A 269 22.24 0.93 -19.46
CA GLN A 269 22.13 0.37 -20.82
C GLN A 269 21.56 -1.05 -20.75
N PRO A 270 20.23 -1.24 -20.80
CA PRO A 270 19.62 -2.54 -20.52
C PRO A 270 20.13 -3.68 -21.42
N ASN A 271 20.42 -3.36 -22.68
CA ASN A 271 20.87 -4.33 -23.69
C ASN A 271 22.33 -4.77 -23.48
N ALA A 272 23.15 -3.97 -22.80
CA ALA A 272 24.55 -4.28 -22.50
C ALA A 272 24.76 -4.81 -21.05
N LEU A 273 23.70 -4.91 -20.24
CA LEU A 273 23.81 -5.40 -18.87
C LEU A 273 24.05 -6.92 -18.83
N ALA A 274 25.18 -7.30 -18.23
CA ALA A 274 25.42 -8.67 -17.79
C ALA A 274 24.39 -9.09 -16.73
N PHE A 275 24.15 -10.41 -16.61
CA PHE A 275 23.14 -10.95 -15.71
C PHE A 275 23.31 -10.50 -14.23
N PRO A 276 24.51 -10.48 -13.62
CA PRO A 276 24.66 -10.01 -12.23
C PRO A 276 24.29 -8.53 -12.06
N ALA A 277 24.70 -7.67 -13.00
CA ALA A 277 24.35 -6.26 -12.99
C ALA A 277 22.84 -6.06 -13.17
N ARG A 278 22.19 -6.93 -13.96
CA ARG A 278 20.74 -6.95 -14.14
C ARG A 278 19.99 -7.28 -12.86
N VAL A 279 20.47 -8.29 -12.11
CA VAL A 279 19.92 -8.66 -10.79
C VAL A 279 20.14 -7.54 -9.77
N GLY A 280 21.32 -6.90 -9.77
CA GLY A 280 21.59 -5.74 -8.91
C GLY A 280 20.61 -4.59 -9.17
N LEU A 281 20.40 -4.24 -10.44
CA LEU A 281 19.44 -3.20 -10.83
C LEU A 281 18.00 -3.57 -10.45
N TYR A 282 17.61 -4.84 -10.63
CA TYR A 282 16.31 -5.34 -10.22
C TYR A 282 16.06 -5.13 -8.72
N LEU A 283 17.01 -5.54 -7.86
CA LEU A 283 16.90 -5.38 -6.40
C LEU A 283 16.86 -3.91 -6.01
N GLN A 284 17.65 -3.06 -6.68
CA GLN A 284 17.65 -1.62 -6.42
C GLN A 284 16.29 -0.99 -6.79
N ARG A 285 15.70 -1.34 -7.94
CA ARG A 285 14.36 -0.85 -8.33
C ARG A 285 13.26 -1.35 -7.39
N LEU A 286 13.35 -2.59 -6.92
CA LEU A 286 12.44 -3.12 -5.92
C LEU A 286 12.56 -2.35 -4.59
N TRP A 287 13.78 -2.05 -4.15
CA TRP A 287 14.03 -1.25 -2.95
C TRP A 287 13.48 0.17 -3.11
N ASP A 288 13.81 0.86 -4.22
CA ASP A 288 13.31 2.20 -4.53
C ASP A 288 11.77 2.26 -4.55
N PHE A 289 11.13 1.18 -5.02
CA PHE A 289 9.68 1.09 -5.02
C PHE A 289 9.11 1.03 -3.61
N VAL A 290 9.75 0.29 -2.70
CA VAL A 290 9.28 0.13 -1.32
C VAL A 290 9.64 1.35 -0.46
N SER A 291 10.84 1.92 -0.62
CA SER A 291 11.37 2.99 0.25
C SER A 291 11.20 4.40 -0.33
N GLY A 292 10.97 4.52 -1.63
CA GLY A 292 10.89 5.81 -2.32
C GLY A 292 9.52 6.47 -2.21
N ALA A 293 9.51 7.78 -2.50
CA ALA A 293 8.28 8.56 -2.64
C ALA A 293 7.66 8.41 -4.04
N PRO A 294 6.33 8.60 -4.17
CA PRO A 294 5.64 8.54 -5.46
C PRO A 294 6.06 9.69 -6.37
N ARG A 295 6.04 9.45 -7.67
CA ARG A 295 6.34 10.42 -8.73
C ARG A 295 5.29 10.30 -9.85
N GLU A 296 5.22 11.31 -10.71
CA GLU A 296 4.36 11.27 -11.92
C GLU A 296 2.90 10.85 -11.62
N GLY A 297 2.32 11.41 -10.56
CA GLY A 297 0.94 11.09 -10.16
C GLY A 297 0.71 9.61 -9.81
N ASN A 298 1.68 8.97 -9.14
CA ASN A 298 1.71 7.55 -8.74
C ASN A 298 1.99 6.55 -9.88
N THR A 299 2.38 7.02 -11.06
CA THR A 299 2.71 6.12 -12.19
C THR A 299 4.18 5.69 -12.23
N ASP A 300 5.06 6.43 -11.55
CA ASP A 300 6.47 6.10 -11.35
C ASP A 300 6.89 6.38 -9.90
N GLY A 301 8.08 5.91 -9.50
CA GLY A 301 8.60 6.11 -8.15
C GLY A 301 8.20 5.00 -7.17
N GLY A 302 8.22 5.33 -5.87
CA GLY A 302 7.93 4.39 -4.79
C GLY A 302 6.60 4.64 -4.10
N VAL A 303 6.23 3.72 -3.22
CA VAL A 303 4.94 3.69 -2.52
C VAL A 303 5.10 3.78 -1.01
N PHE A 304 6.26 4.23 -0.52
CA PHE A 304 6.55 4.28 0.92
C PHE A 304 5.50 5.04 1.75
N PRO A 305 5.02 6.25 1.33
CA PRO A 305 3.96 6.93 2.07
C PRO A 305 2.66 6.13 2.16
N ALA A 306 2.34 5.34 1.13
CA ALA A 306 1.16 4.46 1.13
C ALA A 306 1.35 3.25 2.06
N ILE A 307 2.55 2.67 2.10
CA ILE A 307 2.90 1.61 3.07
C ILE A 307 2.74 2.15 4.49
N PHE A 308 3.36 3.28 4.78
CA PHE A 308 3.30 3.92 6.09
C PHE A 308 1.85 4.18 6.49
N GLY A 309 1.06 4.82 5.63
CA GLY A 309 -0.32 5.15 5.92
C GLY A 309 -1.21 3.91 6.13
N THR A 310 -1.02 2.84 5.36
CA THR A 310 -1.73 1.56 5.59
C THR A 310 -1.36 0.92 6.93
N VAL A 311 -0.06 0.87 7.28
CA VAL A 311 0.38 0.29 8.56
C VAL A 311 -0.09 1.15 9.74
N ALA A 312 0.10 2.46 9.67
CA ALA A 312 -0.30 3.40 10.72
C ALA A 312 -1.82 3.35 10.98
N LEU A 313 -2.63 3.33 9.91
CA LEU A 313 -4.08 3.18 10.00
C LEU A 313 -4.48 1.89 10.73
N VAL A 314 -3.91 0.75 10.33
CA VAL A 314 -4.23 -0.56 10.92
C VAL A 314 -3.82 -0.61 12.40
N LEU A 315 -2.63 -0.12 12.74
CA LEU A 315 -2.16 -0.06 14.12
C LEU A 315 -3.02 0.88 14.97
N LEU A 316 -3.39 2.05 14.46
CA LEU A 316 -4.21 3.00 15.19
C LEU A 316 -5.64 2.46 15.39
N THR A 317 -6.24 1.87 14.35
CA THR A 317 -7.52 1.16 14.48
C THR A 317 -7.44 0.06 15.53
N ALA A 318 -6.40 -0.77 15.54
CA ALA A 318 -6.19 -1.82 16.53
C ALA A 318 -6.11 -1.25 17.97
N VAL A 319 -5.35 -0.18 18.16
CA VAL A 319 -5.21 0.50 19.47
C VAL A 319 -6.53 1.10 19.94
N LEU A 320 -7.37 1.63 19.03
CA LEU A 320 -8.65 2.24 19.37
C LEU A 320 -9.74 1.18 19.61
N VAL A 321 -9.84 0.17 18.75
CA VAL A 321 -10.95 -0.81 18.80
C VAL A 321 -10.78 -1.83 19.92
N THR A 322 -9.55 -2.24 20.23
CA THR A 322 -9.29 -3.28 21.25
C THR A 322 -9.81 -2.90 22.63
N PRO A 323 -9.41 -1.76 23.23
CA PRO A 323 -9.88 -1.40 24.56
C PRO A 323 -11.39 -1.18 24.58
N LEU A 324 -11.94 -0.49 23.57
CA LEU A 324 -13.38 -0.23 23.50
C LEU A 324 -14.19 -1.53 23.38
N GLY A 325 -13.76 -2.44 22.50
CA GLY A 325 -14.43 -3.72 22.28
C GLY A 325 -14.32 -4.66 23.47
N VAL A 326 -13.14 -4.74 24.10
CA VAL A 326 -12.92 -5.55 25.30
C VAL A 326 -13.72 -5.01 26.47
N LEU A 327 -13.70 -3.70 26.72
CA LEU A 327 -14.48 -3.08 27.79
C LEU A 327 -15.98 -3.29 27.60
N ALA A 328 -16.48 -3.12 26.37
CA ALA A 328 -17.89 -3.37 26.06
C ALA A 328 -18.26 -4.85 26.32
N ALA A 329 -17.46 -5.79 25.86
CA ALA A 329 -17.68 -7.22 26.09
C ALA A 329 -17.64 -7.61 27.57
N VAL A 330 -16.64 -7.11 28.31
CA VAL A 330 -16.51 -7.35 29.75
C VAL A 330 -17.69 -6.77 30.50
N TYR A 331 -18.12 -5.55 30.16
CA TYR A 331 -19.30 -4.94 30.78
C TYR A 331 -20.56 -5.77 30.49
N LEU A 332 -20.80 -6.13 29.22
CA LEU A 332 -21.98 -6.89 28.81
C LEU A 332 -22.04 -8.31 29.39
N HIS A 333 -20.90 -8.93 29.64
CA HIS A 333 -20.80 -10.29 30.16
C HIS A 333 -20.76 -10.35 31.70
N GLU A 334 -19.97 -9.49 32.35
CA GLU A 334 -19.67 -9.59 33.79
C GLU A 334 -20.55 -8.69 34.67
N TYR A 335 -20.85 -7.48 34.19
CA TYR A 335 -21.48 -6.44 35.02
C TYR A 335 -22.93 -6.17 34.64
N ALA A 336 -23.28 -6.30 33.37
CA ALA A 336 -24.60 -5.95 32.87
C ALA A 336 -25.66 -6.92 33.43
N ARG A 337 -26.69 -6.36 34.06
CA ARG A 337 -27.86 -7.12 34.47
C ARG A 337 -28.57 -7.65 33.22
N GLN A 338 -28.91 -8.92 33.21
CA GLN A 338 -29.68 -9.52 32.10
C GLN A 338 -31.06 -8.86 32.05
N GLY A 339 -31.36 -8.15 30.96
CA GLY A 339 -32.56 -7.32 30.85
C GLY A 339 -32.76 -6.78 29.42
N PRO A 340 -33.83 -6.00 29.19
CA PRO A 340 -34.17 -5.49 27.85
C PRO A 340 -33.09 -4.57 27.28
N LEU A 341 -32.44 -3.74 28.12
CA LEU A 341 -31.35 -2.86 27.71
C LEU A 341 -30.14 -3.66 27.19
N THR A 342 -29.68 -4.65 27.96
CA THR A 342 -28.54 -5.50 27.60
C THR A 342 -28.82 -6.30 26.32
N ARG A 343 -30.08 -6.76 26.14
CA ARG A 343 -30.53 -7.42 24.91
C ARG A 343 -30.51 -6.45 23.72
N LEU A 344 -30.99 -5.21 23.91
CA LEU A 344 -30.98 -4.17 22.87
C LEU A 344 -29.55 -3.83 22.44
N VAL A 345 -28.63 -3.64 23.38
CA VAL A 345 -27.21 -3.36 23.07
C VAL A 345 -26.59 -4.51 22.29
N ARG A 346 -26.85 -5.77 22.69
CA ARG A 346 -26.36 -6.95 21.97
C ARG A 346 -26.90 -7.03 20.54
N ILE A 347 -28.19 -6.72 20.35
CA ILE A 347 -28.80 -6.62 19.02
C ILE A 347 -28.14 -5.50 18.21
N ALA A 348 -27.91 -4.33 18.80
CA ALA A 348 -27.27 -3.21 18.13
C ALA A 348 -25.84 -3.54 17.68
N VAL A 349 -25.03 -4.18 18.54
CA VAL A 349 -23.67 -4.63 18.19
C VAL A 349 -23.70 -5.65 17.05
N ASN A 350 -24.61 -6.63 17.09
CA ASN A 350 -24.75 -7.62 16.03
C ASN A 350 -25.22 -7.00 14.71
N ASN A 351 -26.16 -6.05 14.77
CA ASN A 351 -26.63 -5.32 13.58
C ASN A 351 -25.55 -4.43 12.98
N LEU A 352 -24.65 -3.87 13.80
CA LEU A 352 -23.53 -3.05 13.34
C LEU A 352 -22.59 -3.84 12.41
N ALA A 353 -22.46 -5.15 12.62
CA ALA A 353 -21.66 -6.02 11.74
C ALA A 353 -22.27 -6.16 10.33
N GLY A 354 -23.60 -5.98 10.19
CA GLY A 354 -24.33 -6.08 8.93
C GLY A 354 -24.43 -4.76 8.13
N VAL A 355 -23.96 -3.64 8.70
CA VAL A 355 -24.00 -2.34 8.03
C VAL A 355 -22.94 -2.29 6.91
N PRO A 356 -23.29 -1.84 5.68
CA PRO A 356 -22.31 -1.69 4.60
C PRO A 356 -21.18 -0.70 4.96
N SER A 357 -19.94 -1.00 4.57
CA SER A 357 -18.78 -0.17 4.96
C SER A 357 -18.85 1.27 4.48
N LEU A 358 -19.50 1.55 3.34
CA LEU A 358 -19.72 2.91 2.84
C LEU A 358 -20.54 3.77 3.82
N VAL A 359 -21.52 3.18 4.52
CA VAL A 359 -22.34 3.90 5.51
C VAL A 359 -21.48 4.39 6.67
N PHE A 360 -20.51 3.58 7.12
CA PHE A 360 -19.54 4.00 8.12
C PHE A 360 -18.66 5.15 7.62
N GLY A 361 -18.27 5.15 6.34
CA GLY A 361 -17.52 6.25 5.72
C GLY A 361 -18.28 7.56 5.75
N VAL A 362 -19.55 7.54 5.32
CA VAL A 362 -20.42 8.73 5.35
C VAL A 362 -20.68 9.19 6.79
N PHE A 363 -20.93 8.25 7.71
CA PHE A 363 -21.06 8.55 9.14
C PHE A 363 -19.78 9.18 9.70
N GLY A 364 -18.61 8.63 9.37
CA GLY A 364 -17.31 9.15 9.80
C GLY A 364 -17.08 10.58 9.31
N LEU A 365 -17.37 10.85 8.04
CA LEU A 365 -17.28 12.19 7.50
C LEU A 365 -18.25 13.16 8.20
N GLY A 366 -19.53 12.79 8.31
CA GLY A 366 -20.53 13.66 8.92
C GLY A 366 -20.31 13.90 10.41
N PHE A 367 -20.13 12.83 11.18
CA PHE A 367 -20.05 12.91 12.64
C PHE A 367 -18.64 13.21 13.14
N PHE A 368 -17.62 12.46 12.70
CA PHE A 368 -16.27 12.65 13.23
C PHE A 368 -15.59 13.89 12.65
N VAL A 369 -15.66 14.10 11.34
CA VAL A 369 -14.98 15.24 10.71
C VAL A 369 -15.76 16.54 10.92
N TYR A 370 -17.01 16.60 10.45
CA TYR A 370 -17.74 17.88 10.44
C TYR A 370 -18.28 18.29 11.81
N VAL A 371 -18.88 17.36 12.58
CA VAL A 371 -19.41 17.68 13.91
C VAL A 371 -18.28 17.71 14.93
N LEU A 372 -17.68 16.56 15.25
CA LEU A 372 -16.71 16.49 16.34
C LEU A 372 -15.43 17.28 16.04
N GLY A 373 -14.86 17.12 14.85
CA GLY A 373 -13.67 17.87 14.43
C GLY A 373 -13.91 19.37 14.29
N GLY A 374 -15.07 19.76 13.77
CA GLY A 374 -15.47 21.17 13.68
C GLY A 374 -15.62 21.84 15.05
N GLU A 375 -16.26 21.17 16.01
CA GLU A 375 -16.39 21.67 17.38
C GLU A 375 -15.04 21.70 18.12
N LEU A 376 -14.16 20.73 17.88
CA LEU A 376 -12.80 20.78 18.44
C LEU A 376 -12.01 21.98 17.92
N ASP A 377 -12.15 22.29 16.63
CA ASP A 377 -11.49 23.45 16.04
C ASP A 377 -12.09 24.78 16.54
N SER A 378 -13.41 24.86 16.73
CA SER A 378 -14.05 26.06 17.28
C SER A 378 -13.61 26.33 18.73
N LEU A 379 -13.41 25.28 19.53
CA LEU A 379 -13.06 25.39 20.95
C LEU A 379 -11.55 25.58 21.19
N PHE A 380 -10.69 24.90 20.43
CA PHE A 380 -9.25 24.82 20.72
C PHE A 380 -8.34 25.37 19.61
N PHE A 381 -8.85 25.57 18.39
CA PHE A 381 -8.06 25.97 17.22
C PHE A 381 -8.71 27.11 16.42
N ALA A 382 -9.48 27.98 17.09
CA ALA A 382 -10.24 29.05 16.44
C ALA A 382 -9.34 29.98 15.59
N ASP A 383 -8.11 30.24 16.05
CA ASP A 383 -7.12 31.07 15.35
C ASP A 383 -6.64 30.49 14.00
N ARG A 384 -6.89 29.21 13.73
CA ARG A 384 -6.50 28.54 12.48
C ARG A 384 -7.61 28.53 11.43
N LEU A 385 -8.82 28.95 11.79
CA LEU A 385 -9.93 29.04 10.85
C LEU A 385 -9.65 30.13 9.80
N PRO A 386 -9.99 29.91 8.52
CA PRO A 386 -10.89 28.88 7.99
C PRO A 386 -10.21 27.56 7.56
N SER A 387 -8.94 27.33 7.91
CA SER A 387 -8.24 26.06 7.66
C SER A 387 -8.31 25.14 8.88
N PRO A 388 -9.36 24.30 9.02
CA PRO A 388 -9.55 23.46 10.19
C PRO A 388 -8.39 22.46 10.38
N THR A 389 -8.03 22.21 11.64
CA THR A 389 -7.06 21.17 12.02
C THR A 389 -7.78 19.82 12.07
N PHE A 390 -8.78 19.70 12.95
CA PHE A 390 -9.55 18.47 13.17
C PHE A 390 -10.83 18.41 12.35
N GLY A 391 -11.40 19.54 11.92
CA GLY A 391 -12.54 19.62 10.99
C GLY A 391 -12.19 19.22 9.54
N SER A 392 -11.10 18.49 9.34
CA SER A 392 -10.62 18.00 8.05
C SER A 392 -10.43 16.48 8.06
N PRO A 393 -10.62 15.78 6.92
CA PRO A 393 -10.35 14.35 6.81
C PRO A 393 -8.88 14.04 7.12
N GLY A 394 -8.61 12.99 7.90
CA GLY A 394 -7.27 12.65 8.39
C GLY A 394 -7.16 11.23 8.95
N LEU A 395 -5.93 10.84 9.33
CA LEU A 395 -5.60 9.51 9.83
C LEU A 395 -6.40 9.12 11.09
N LEU A 396 -6.63 10.06 12.00
CA LEU A 396 -7.40 9.86 13.24
C LEU A 396 -8.82 9.41 12.94
N TRP A 397 -9.53 10.19 12.12
CA TRP A 397 -10.93 9.96 11.78
C TRP A 397 -11.12 8.69 10.99
N ALA A 398 -10.23 8.45 10.02
CA ALA A 398 -10.21 7.20 9.26
C ALA A 398 -10.04 5.99 10.19
N SER A 399 -9.16 6.07 11.18
CA SER A 399 -8.90 5.00 12.14
C SER A 399 -10.07 4.76 13.09
N LEU A 400 -10.74 5.83 13.54
CA LEU A 400 -11.95 5.76 14.38
C LEU A 400 -13.13 5.17 13.61
N THR A 401 -13.32 5.55 12.35
CA THR A 401 -14.35 4.97 11.48
C THR A 401 -14.14 3.47 11.29
N LEU A 402 -12.91 3.03 11.01
CA LEU A 402 -12.59 1.61 10.92
C LEU A 402 -12.70 0.88 12.27
N ALA A 403 -12.38 1.55 13.38
CA ALA A 403 -12.57 0.99 14.71
C ALA A 403 -14.04 0.72 14.99
N LEU A 404 -14.95 1.64 14.62
CA LEU A 404 -16.39 1.43 14.74
C LEU A 404 -16.88 0.27 13.87
N LEU A 405 -16.40 0.18 12.63
CA LEU A 405 -16.73 -0.89 11.69
C LEU A 405 -16.27 -2.27 12.18
N THR A 406 -15.12 -2.33 12.87
CA THR A 406 -14.52 -3.59 13.36
C THR A 406 -14.89 -3.92 14.80
N LEU A 407 -15.50 -3.00 15.55
CA LEU A 407 -15.90 -3.16 16.94
C LEU A 407 -16.71 -4.45 17.21
N PRO A 408 -17.73 -4.82 16.40
CA PRO A 408 -18.52 -6.02 16.67
C PRO A 408 -17.70 -7.31 16.71
N VAL A 409 -16.66 -7.38 15.87
CA VAL A 409 -15.79 -8.55 15.78
C VAL A 409 -15.02 -8.75 17.09
N VAL A 410 -14.51 -7.66 17.67
CA VAL A 410 -13.77 -7.70 18.94
C VAL A 410 -14.71 -8.01 20.11
N VAL A 411 -15.89 -7.40 20.13
CA VAL A 411 -16.88 -7.63 21.20
C VAL A 411 -17.30 -9.10 21.25
N VAL A 412 -17.74 -9.65 20.11
CA VAL A 412 -18.22 -11.04 20.03
C VAL A 412 -17.12 -12.03 20.39
N ALA A 413 -15.91 -11.86 19.83
CA ALA A 413 -14.79 -12.74 20.14
C ALA A 413 -14.41 -12.71 21.64
N THR A 414 -14.47 -11.52 22.26
CA THR A 414 -14.17 -11.37 23.69
C THR A 414 -15.26 -11.99 24.56
N GLU A 415 -16.54 -11.77 24.26
CA GLU A 415 -17.65 -12.38 24.99
C GLU A 415 -17.65 -13.90 24.90
N GLU A 416 -17.37 -14.47 23.72
CA GLU A 416 -17.20 -15.91 23.54
C GLU A 416 -16.00 -16.46 24.32
N GLY A 417 -14.94 -15.65 24.49
CA GLY A 417 -13.83 -15.96 25.38
C GLY A 417 -14.26 -16.05 26.85
N LEU A 418 -14.94 -15.01 27.33
CA LEU A 418 -15.40 -14.91 28.72
C LEU A 418 -16.43 -16.01 29.07
N ALA A 419 -17.33 -16.33 28.14
CA ALA A 419 -18.36 -17.35 28.31
C ALA A 419 -17.81 -18.77 28.41
N ARG A 420 -16.59 -19.03 27.89
CA ARG A 420 -15.93 -20.34 27.98
C ARG A 420 -15.32 -20.63 29.35
N ILE A 421 -15.15 -19.61 30.20
CA ILE A 421 -14.52 -19.76 31.51
C ILE A 421 -15.52 -20.39 32.50
N PRO A 422 -15.21 -21.56 33.10
CA PRO A 422 -16.10 -22.23 34.04
C PRO A 422 -16.45 -21.36 35.25
N ARG A 423 -17.69 -21.47 35.74
CA ARG A 423 -18.14 -20.76 36.94
C ARG A 423 -17.34 -21.14 38.19
N SER A 424 -16.90 -22.40 38.29
CA SER A 424 -16.10 -22.91 39.41
C SER A 424 -14.79 -22.14 39.61
N VAL A 425 -14.16 -21.67 38.54
CA VAL A 425 -12.92 -20.86 38.62
C VAL A 425 -13.21 -19.51 39.30
N ARG A 426 -14.35 -18.90 38.98
CA ARG A 426 -14.78 -17.61 39.55
C ARG A 426 -15.15 -17.76 41.01
N GLU A 427 -15.92 -18.79 41.33
CA GLU A 427 -16.34 -19.12 42.69
C GLU A 427 -15.14 -19.49 43.57
N GLY A 428 -14.17 -20.24 43.04
CA GLY A 428 -12.93 -20.58 43.73
C GLY A 428 -12.09 -19.35 44.09
N SER A 429 -11.93 -18.41 43.15
CA SER A 429 -11.24 -17.13 43.40
C SER A 429 -11.93 -16.31 44.51
N LEU A 430 -13.26 -16.21 44.46
CA LEU A 430 -14.04 -15.52 45.50
C LEU A 430 -13.95 -16.23 46.87
N ALA A 431 -13.92 -17.56 46.89
CA ALA A 431 -13.80 -18.35 48.12
C ALA A 431 -12.44 -18.17 48.82
N LEU A 432 -11.39 -17.83 48.06
CA LEU A 432 -10.07 -17.45 48.59
C LEU A 432 -10.02 -16.01 49.12
N GLY A 433 -11.16 -15.30 49.15
CA GLY A 433 -11.26 -13.93 49.64
C GLY A 433 -10.95 -12.85 48.60
N ALA A 434 -10.74 -13.23 47.33
CA ALA A 434 -10.53 -12.24 46.27
C ALA A 434 -11.82 -11.45 46.01
N THR A 435 -11.68 -10.16 45.73
CA THR A 435 -12.81 -9.33 45.29
C THR A 435 -13.25 -9.71 43.86
N ARG A 436 -14.46 -9.27 43.45
CA ARG A 436 -14.91 -9.44 42.06
C ARG A 436 -13.97 -8.76 41.06
N ALA A 437 -13.43 -7.59 41.40
CA ALA A 437 -12.46 -6.88 40.58
C ALA A 437 -11.14 -7.66 40.48
N GLU A 438 -10.62 -8.17 41.59
CA GLU A 438 -9.40 -9.01 41.56
C GLU A 438 -9.61 -10.30 40.77
N THR A 439 -10.76 -10.96 40.94
CA THR A 439 -11.12 -12.15 40.17
C THR A 439 -11.17 -11.83 38.66
N LEU A 440 -11.75 -10.69 38.29
CA LEU A 440 -11.78 -10.24 36.90
C LEU A 440 -10.38 -10.00 36.34
N TRP A 441 -9.59 -9.15 36.99
CA TRP A 441 -8.30 -8.70 36.49
C TRP A 441 -7.21 -9.77 36.54
N ARG A 442 -7.19 -10.62 37.57
CA ARG A 442 -6.12 -11.60 37.81
C ARG A 442 -6.42 -13.00 37.28
N VAL A 443 -7.70 -13.34 37.07
CA VAL A 443 -8.11 -14.70 36.66
C VAL A 443 -8.85 -14.68 35.33
N VAL A 444 -9.98 -13.97 35.27
CA VAL A 444 -10.90 -14.05 34.12
C VAL A 444 -10.31 -13.41 32.84
N LEU A 445 -9.80 -12.18 32.92
CA LEU A 445 -9.23 -11.48 31.76
C LEU A 445 -7.98 -12.19 31.20
N PRO A 446 -7.02 -12.65 32.02
CA PRO A 446 -5.91 -13.47 31.53
C PRO A 446 -6.36 -14.73 30.79
N MET A 447 -7.33 -15.48 31.33
CA MET A 447 -7.87 -16.68 30.68
C MET A 447 -8.61 -16.37 29.37
N ALA A 448 -9.25 -15.21 29.25
CA ALA A 448 -9.95 -14.77 28.04
C ALA A 448 -9.03 -14.11 26.98
N THR A 449 -7.78 -13.79 27.33
CA THR A 449 -6.82 -13.11 26.45
C THR A 449 -6.65 -13.78 25.07
N PRO A 450 -6.57 -15.12 24.94
CA PRO A 450 -6.46 -15.77 23.63
C PRO A 450 -7.65 -15.48 22.69
N ALA A 451 -8.85 -15.31 23.24
CA ALA A 451 -10.05 -14.97 22.49
C ALA A 451 -10.06 -13.49 22.09
N MET A 452 -9.69 -12.59 23.01
CA MET A 452 -9.52 -11.16 22.73
C MET A 452 -8.49 -10.93 21.61
N MET A 453 -7.35 -11.62 21.66
CA MET A 453 -6.31 -11.57 20.63
C MET A 453 -6.82 -12.08 19.28
N THR A 454 -7.71 -13.08 19.28
CA THR A 454 -8.33 -13.56 18.04
C THR A 454 -9.27 -12.50 17.45
N GLY A 455 -10.06 -11.84 18.30
CA GLY A 455 -10.87 -10.68 17.90
C GLY A 455 -10.02 -9.55 17.30
N LEU A 456 -8.88 -9.24 17.93
CA LEU A 456 -7.92 -8.25 17.44
C LEU A 456 -7.34 -8.63 16.07
N VAL A 457 -6.87 -9.87 15.89
CA VAL A 457 -6.34 -10.36 14.61
C VAL A 457 -7.38 -10.22 13.50
N LEU A 458 -8.63 -10.60 13.76
CA LEU A 458 -9.71 -10.49 12.79
C LEU A 458 -10.08 -9.01 12.48
N ALA A 459 -10.06 -8.14 13.50
CA ALA A 459 -10.28 -6.71 13.33
C ALA A 459 -9.18 -6.07 12.46
N VAL A 460 -7.92 -6.39 12.72
CA VAL A 460 -6.76 -5.95 11.93
C VAL A 460 -6.86 -6.40 10.47
N ALA A 461 -7.16 -7.69 10.25
CA ALA A 461 -7.30 -8.23 8.91
C ALA A 461 -8.42 -7.53 8.12
N ARG A 462 -9.54 -7.22 8.77
CA ARG A 462 -10.64 -6.46 8.15
C ARG A 462 -10.25 -5.01 7.89
N ALA A 463 -9.71 -4.31 8.88
CA ALA A 463 -9.30 -2.91 8.76
C ALA A 463 -8.29 -2.68 7.63
N ALA A 464 -7.32 -3.59 7.46
CA ALA A 464 -6.32 -3.49 6.42
C ALA A 464 -6.88 -3.67 4.99
N GLY A 465 -8.04 -4.31 4.85
CA GLY A 465 -8.70 -4.57 3.58
C GLY A 465 -9.79 -3.55 3.20
N GLU A 466 -10.15 -2.62 4.09
CA GLU A 466 -11.19 -1.62 3.80
C GLU A 466 -10.58 -0.39 3.10
N VAL A 467 -11.22 0.07 2.01
CA VAL A 467 -10.77 1.23 1.23
C VAL A 467 -11.91 2.24 1.02
N ALA A 468 -13.12 1.75 0.73
CA ALA A 468 -14.27 2.59 0.42
C ALA A 468 -14.58 3.67 1.47
N PRO A 469 -14.70 3.37 2.79
CA PRO A 469 -14.93 4.42 3.78
C PRO A 469 -13.77 5.40 3.91
N LEU A 470 -12.53 4.94 3.67
CA LEU A 470 -11.33 5.75 3.83
C LEU A 470 -11.23 6.89 2.80
N MET A 471 -11.80 6.67 1.61
CA MET A 471 -11.85 7.67 0.54
C MET A 471 -12.63 8.92 0.94
N LEU A 472 -13.56 8.81 1.90
CA LEU A 472 -14.32 9.95 2.41
C LEU A 472 -13.63 10.63 3.60
N VAL A 473 -12.92 9.86 4.43
CA VAL A 473 -12.57 10.26 5.80
C VAL A 473 -11.08 10.57 5.99
N GLY A 474 -10.20 10.31 5.01
CA GLY A 474 -8.81 10.80 5.11
C GLY A 474 -7.84 10.45 4.00
N VAL A 475 -8.12 9.46 3.15
CA VAL A 475 -7.15 9.01 2.13
C VAL A 475 -7.12 9.95 0.95
N VAL A 476 -5.91 10.24 0.46
CA VAL A 476 -5.68 11.05 -0.74
C VAL A 476 -4.77 10.38 -1.76
N LYS A 477 -4.86 10.87 -3.01
CA LYS A 477 -4.03 10.43 -4.12
C LYS A 477 -2.54 10.68 -3.90
N LEU A 478 -2.17 11.86 -3.44
CA LEU A 478 -0.78 12.24 -3.31
C LEU A 478 -0.56 13.01 -2.01
N ALA A 479 0.14 12.38 -1.07
CA ALA A 479 0.65 12.99 0.15
C ALA A 479 2.09 12.46 0.36
N PRO A 480 3.09 13.10 -0.28
CA PRO A 480 4.47 12.62 -0.25
C PRO A 480 5.14 12.87 1.11
N THR A 481 4.66 13.84 1.88
CA THR A 481 5.08 14.09 3.26
C THR A 481 4.33 13.13 4.19
N LEU A 482 5.09 12.44 5.05
CA LEU A 482 4.53 11.59 6.08
C LEU A 482 3.89 12.44 7.18
N PRO A 483 2.88 11.92 7.90
CA PRO A 483 2.31 12.59 9.07
C PRO A 483 3.24 12.47 10.30
N VAL A 484 4.55 12.63 10.09
CA VAL A 484 5.60 12.55 11.11
C VAL A 484 6.50 13.76 10.99
N SER A 485 6.84 14.40 12.11
CA SER A 485 7.78 15.51 12.14
C SER A 485 8.67 15.48 13.38
N GLU A 486 9.70 16.32 13.40
CA GLU A 486 10.62 16.49 14.53
C GLU A 486 10.01 17.29 15.69
N HIS A 487 8.80 17.82 15.52
CA HIS A 487 8.14 18.66 16.51
C HIS A 487 6.98 17.91 17.15
N PHE A 488 6.84 18.02 18.47
CA PHE A 488 5.70 17.48 19.22
C PHE A 488 4.34 17.91 18.57
N PRO A 489 3.37 17.01 18.37
CA PRO A 489 3.24 15.64 18.90
C PRO A 489 4.03 14.54 18.16
N TYR A 490 4.95 14.90 17.25
CA TYR A 490 5.76 14.03 16.38
C TYR A 490 4.96 13.22 15.36
N LEU A 491 3.77 12.71 15.73
CA LEU A 491 2.83 12.02 14.87
C LEU A 491 1.56 12.87 14.74
N HIS A 492 1.28 13.32 13.52
CA HIS A 492 0.22 14.27 13.17
C HIS A 492 -1.01 13.53 12.67
N LEU A 493 -1.84 13.06 13.59
CA LEU A 493 -3.00 12.21 13.29
C LEU A 493 -4.10 12.94 12.51
N GLU A 494 -4.11 14.26 12.53
CA GLU A 494 -5.02 15.12 11.78
C GLU A 494 -4.72 15.16 10.28
N GLN A 495 -3.52 14.75 9.86
CA GLN A 495 -3.10 14.86 8.47
C GLN A 495 -3.69 13.75 7.60
N LYS A 496 -3.89 14.10 6.32
CA LYS A 496 -4.24 13.17 5.25
C LYS A 496 -3.08 12.23 4.97
N PHE A 497 -3.39 11.05 4.45
CA PHE A 497 -2.39 10.00 4.22
C PHE A 497 -2.68 9.21 2.95
N MET A 498 -1.66 8.52 2.44
CA MET A 498 -1.82 7.58 1.32
C MET A 498 -2.10 6.17 1.86
N ASN A 499 -2.85 5.38 1.10
CA ASN A 499 -3.16 3.99 1.45
C ASN A 499 -2.93 3.09 0.24
N LEU A 500 -2.32 1.91 0.43
CA LEU A 500 -2.00 0.97 -0.65
C LEU A 500 -3.25 0.47 -1.39
N GLY A 501 -4.35 0.22 -0.69
CA GLY A 501 -5.61 -0.19 -1.31
C GLY A 501 -6.20 0.90 -2.22
N PHE A 502 -6.13 2.17 -1.77
CA PHE A 502 -6.52 3.30 -2.63
C PHE A 502 -5.55 3.51 -3.79
N HIS A 503 -4.24 3.30 -3.59
CA HIS A 503 -3.24 3.37 -4.65
C HIS A 503 -3.51 2.36 -5.79
N ILE A 504 -3.89 1.13 -5.44
CA ILE A 504 -4.33 0.10 -6.41
C ILE A 504 -5.54 0.59 -7.21
N TYR A 505 -6.52 1.21 -6.54
CA TYR A 505 -7.72 1.75 -7.17
C TYR A 505 -7.42 2.96 -8.08
N ASP A 506 -6.63 3.93 -7.62
CA ASP A 506 -6.24 5.12 -8.40
C ASP A 506 -5.50 4.72 -9.67
N ILE A 507 -4.49 3.85 -9.58
CA ILE A 507 -3.74 3.41 -10.76
C ILE A 507 -4.60 2.55 -11.68
N GLY A 508 -5.41 1.65 -11.13
CA GLY A 508 -6.21 0.72 -11.92
C GLY A 508 -7.33 1.40 -12.73
N PHE A 509 -7.88 2.51 -12.24
CA PHE A 509 -9.06 3.16 -12.84
C PHE A 509 -8.85 4.60 -13.30
N HIS A 510 -7.85 5.31 -12.79
CA HIS A 510 -7.60 6.73 -13.09
C HIS A 510 -6.25 6.99 -13.76
N SER A 511 -5.53 5.94 -14.17
CA SER A 511 -4.31 6.08 -14.97
C SER A 511 -4.64 6.38 -16.44
N PRO A 512 -3.88 7.27 -17.12
CA PRO A 512 -4.07 7.57 -18.54
C PRO A 512 -3.98 6.34 -19.44
N ASP A 513 -3.12 5.38 -19.10
CA ASP A 513 -2.86 4.16 -19.85
C ASP A 513 -2.98 2.92 -18.96
N PRO A 514 -4.20 2.35 -18.79
CA PRO A 514 -4.45 1.22 -17.89
C PRO A 514 -3.64 -0.05 -18.23
N ASP A 515 -3.33 -0.25 -19.52
CA ASP A 515 -2.51 -1.37 -19.97
C ASP A 515 -1.05 -1.24 -19.53
N ALA A 516 -0.53 -0.02 -19.50
CA ALA A 516 0.85 0.24 -19.13
C ALA A 516 1.10 0.09 -17.64
N THR A 517 0.15 0.54 -16.82
CA THR A 517 0.24 0.51 -15.36
C THR A 517 -0.22 -0.81 -14.74
N ARG A 518 -0.70 -1.76 -15.55
CA ARG A 518 -1.17 -3.08 -15.07
C ARG A 518 -0.13 -3.83 -14.24
N SER A 519 1.13 -3.80 -14.66
CA SER A 519 2.23 -4.44 -13.91
C SER A 519 2.48 -3.79 -12.55
N LEU A 520 2.33 -2.46 -12.48
CA LEU A 520 2.42 -1.68 -11.25
C LEU A 520 1.27 -2.01 -10.29
N VAL A 521 0.04 -2.14 -10.80
CA VAL A 521 -1.12 -2.60 -10.02
C VAL A 521 -0.85 -3.95 -9.37
N PHE A 522 -0.31 -4.92 -10.12
CA PHE A 522 0.06 -6.22 -9.57
C PHE A 522 1.16 -6.13 -8.52
N ALA A 523 2.16 -5.26 -8.72
CA ALA A 523 3.24 -5.03 -7.75
C ALA A 523 2.72 -4.43 -6.44
N THR A 524 1.87 -3.40 -6.50
CA THR A 524 1.24 -2.81 -5.31
C THR A 524 0.31 -3.79 -4.62
N ALA A 525 -0.48 -4.57 -5.36
CA ALA A 525 -1.36 -5.59 -4.79
C ALA A 525 -0.59 -6.71 -4.09
N PHE A 526 0.50 -7.20 -4.69
CA PHE A 526 1.40 -8.14 -4.04
C PHE A 526 1.95 -7.58 -2.72
N LEU A 527 2.44 -6.34 -2.74
CA LEU A 527 2.98 -5.66 -1.56
C LEU A 527 1.93 -5.50 -0.45
N LEU A 528 0.70 -5.10 -0.79
CA LEU A 528 -0.40 -5.00 0.17
C LEU A 528 -0.69 -6.35 0.84
N VAL A 529 -0.80 -7.42 0.05
CA VAL A 529 -1.01 -8.78 0.58
C VAL A 529 0.15 -9.21 1.47
N ALA A 530 1.40 -8.94 1.06
CA ALA A 530 2.59 -9.25 1.86
C ALA A 530 2.58 -8.50 3.21
N ILE A 531 2.23 -7.21 3.22
CA ILE A 531 2.13 -6.40 4.44
C ILE A 531 1.02 -6.95 5.36
N ILE A 532 -0.16 -7.24 4.82
CA ILE A 532 -1.27 -7.83 5.59
C ILE A 532 -0.83 -9.17 6.20
N LEU A 533 -0.13 -10.00 5.44
CA LEU A 533 0.40 -11.28 5.92
C LEU A 533 1.40 -11.07 7.07
N VAL A 534 2.33 -10.12 6.94
CA VAL A 534 3.31 -9.79 7.98
C VAL A 534 2.62 -9.28 9.26
N LEU A 535 1.65 -8.36 9.13
CA LEU A 535 0.90 -7.83 10.26
C LEU A 535 0.09 -8.91 10.98
N ASN A 536 -0.60 -9.77 10.23
CA ASN A 536 -1.36 -10.89 10.79
C ASN A 536 -0.44 -11.92 11.45
N LEU A 537 0.71 -12.23 10.83
CA LEU A 537 1.68 -13.16 11.41
C LEU A 537 2.26 -12.59 12.72
N ALA A 538 2.60 -11.30 12.76
CA ALA A 538 3.05 -10.62 13.97
C ALA A 538 2.01 -10.72 15.09
N ALA A 539 0.73 -10.48 14.77
CA ALA A 539 -0.37 -10.60 15.73
C ALA A 539 -0.56 -12.05 16.22
N VAL A 540 -0.42 -13.05 15.35
CA VAL A 540 -0.48 -14.48 15.72
C VAL A 540 0.70 -14.88 16.60
N ILE A 541 1.91 -14.43 16.30
CA ILE A 541 3.12 -14.68 17.11
C ILE A 541 2.95 -14.06 18.50
N LEU A 542 2.44 -12.83 18.58
CA LEU A 542 2.13 -12.16 19.84
C LEU A 542 1.11 -12.96 20.66
N ARG A 543 0.04 -13.46 20.02
CA ARG A 543 -0.94 -14.34 20.65
C ARG A 543 -0.31 -15.63 21.20
N HIS A 544 0.59 -16.26 20.44
CA HIS A 544 1.28 -17.48 20.89
C HIS A 544 2.10 -17.23 22.15
N ARG A 545 2.94 -16.18 22.15
CA ARG A 545 3.77 -15.81 23.30
C ARG A 545 2.95 -15.49 24.55
N LEU A 546 1.84 -14.77 24.39
CA LEU A 546 0.93 -14.47 25.51
C LEU A 546 0.26 -15.75 26.03
N ARG A 547 -0.19 -16.64 25.16
CA ARG A 547 -0.79 -17.92 25.56
C ARG A 547 0.17 -18.79 26.35
N GLU A 548 1.44 -18.87 25.95
CA GLU A 548 2.45 -19.64 26.69
C GLU A 548 2.70 -19.07 28.08
N ARG A 549 2.72 -17.75 28.24
CA ARG A 549 2.85 -17.11 29.56
C ARG A 549 1.68 -17.39 30.49
N TYR A 550 0.47 -17.55 29.97
CA TYR A 550 -0.73 -17.80 30.78
C TYR A 550 -1.06 -19.27 30.95
N LYS A 551 -0.46 -20.17 30.15
CA LYS A 551 -0.59 -21.63 30.34
C LYS A 551 -0.11 -22.11 31.70
N SER A 552 0.80 -21.38 32.36
CA SER A 552 1.23 -21.69 33.72
C SER A 552 0.17 -21.39 34.79
N LEU A 553 -0.98 -20.81 34.42
CA LEU A 553 -2.13 -20.59 35.31
C LEU A 553 -3.22 -21.66 35.13
N ASP A 554 -3.16 -22.46 34.06
CA ASP A 554 -4.10 -23.56 33.79
C ASP A 554 -3.70 -24.88 34.48
N THR A 555 -2.46 -24.96 34.98
CA THR A 555 -1.90 -26.07 35.79
C THR A 555 -1.70 -25.62 37.22
#